data_AF-A0A0C5D5P4-F1
#
_entry.id   AF-A0A0C5D5P4-F1
#
_cell.length_a   1.000
_cell.length_b   1.000
_cell.length_c   1.000
_cell.angle_alpha   90.00
_cell.angle_beta   90.00
_cell.angle_gamma   90.00
#
_symmetry.space_group_name_H-M   'P 1'
#
loop_
_entity.id
_entity.type
_entity.pdbx_description
1 polymer ?
#
loop_
_entity_poly.entity_id
_entity_poly.type
_entity_poly.pdbx_seq_one_letter_code
_entity_poly.pdbx_strand_id
1 'polypeptide(L)'
;NWLADWPCSRTLGLGTKLPCDESGTMLIDSLSDSTIYMAYYTIAHFIHTSPEGKLRLDGRHDNVLGVTPEMFTDETFDYVFLGKGTPESVHAVNGLPMDAAEKMRREFTFWYPVDLR
;
A
#
# COMPACT_ATOMS: atom_id res chain seq x y z
N ASN A 1 12.21 -20.88 22.63
CA ASN A 1 12.03 -19.98 21.48
C ASN A 1 12.13 -20.83 20.24
N TRP A 2 11.01 -21.07 19.54
CA TRP A 2 10.90 -22.06 18.46
C TRP A 2 10.95 -21.45 17.06
N LEU A 3 10.74 -20.13 16.96
CA LEU A 3 10.82 -19.38 15.72
C LEU A 3 12.29 -19.23 15.31
N ALA A 4 12.55 -19.50 14.04
CA ALA A 4 13.83 -19.33 13.37
C ALA A 4 13.60 -18.54 12.06
N ASP A 5 14.66 -18.32 11.30
CA ASP A 5 14.57 -17.65 10.00
C ASP A 5 13.57 -18.37 9.08
N TRP A 6 12.69 -17.57 8.47
CA TRP A 6 11.66 -18.05 7.56
C TRP A 6 12.00 -17.62 6.12
N PRO A 7 12.06 -18.54 5.15
CA PRO A 7 12.26 -18.17 3.75
C PRO A 7 11.03 -17.41 3.22
N CYS A 8 11.16 -16.10 3.03
CA CYS A 8 10.07 -15.21 2.64
C CYS A 8 9.90 -15.02 1.12
N SER A 9 10.59 -15.82 0.32
CA SER A 9 10.64 -15.67 -1.14
C SER A 9 10.64 -17.00 -1.88
N ARG A 10 10.11 -17.00 -3.11
CA ARG A 10 10.04 -18.15 -4.03
C ARG A 10 10.25 -17.72 -5.48
N THR A 11 10.52 -18.65 -6.40
CA THR A 11 10.76 -18.34 -7.82
C THR A 11 9.63 -18.76 -8.77
N LEU A 12 8.60 -19.44 -8.28
CA LEU A 12 7.47 -19.93 -9.06
C LEU A 12 6.14 -19.55 -8.41
N GLY A 13 5.15 -19.19 -9.23
CA GLY A 13 3.78 -18.90 -8.81
C GLY A 13 3.34 -17.47 -9.12
N LEU A 14 2.24 -17.05 -8.49
CA LEU A 14 1.77 -15.66 -8.50
C LEU A 14 2.26 -14.93 -7.24
N GLY A 15 2.42 -13.61 -7.33
CA GLY A 15 2.79 -12.77 -6.20
C GLY A 15 3.42 -11.46 -6.63
N THR A 16 3.88 -10.69 -5.65
CA THR A 16 4.64 -9.45 -5.86
C THR A 16 6.12 -9.76 -5.98
N LYS A 17 6.82 -9.13 -6.93
CA LYS A 17 8.27 -9.26 -7.08
C LYS A 17 8.99 -8.62 -5.90
N LEU A 18 10.10 -9.22 -5.47
CA LEU A 18 10.96 -8.64 -4.45
C LEU A 18 11.67 -7.39 -5.02
N PRO A 19 11.47 -6.17 -4.46
CA PRO A 19 11.98 -4.95 -5.08
C PRO A 19 13.50 -4.85 -5.17
N CYS A 20 14.23 -5.48 -4.24
CA CYS A 20 15.69 -5.46 -4.19
C CYS A 20 16.36 -6.61 -4.97
N ASP A 21 15.59 -7.50 -5.61
CA ASP A 21 16.14 -8.59 -6.41
C ASP A 21 16.49 -8.10 -7.83
N GLU A 22 17.78 -7.90 -8.09
CA GLU A 22 18.30 -7.51 -9.40
C GLU A 22 17.96 -8.52 -10.51
N SER A 23 17.79 -9.81 -10.17
CA SER A 23 17.44 -10.84 -11.16
C SER A 23 15.97 -10.75 -11.61
N GLY A 24 15.11 -10.12 -10.79
CA GLY A 24 13.68 -10.02 -11.03
C GLY A 24 12.94 -11.36 -11.05
N THR A 25 13.54 -12.41 -10.47
CA THR A 25 13.00 -13.79 -10.45
C THR A 25 12.33 -14.14 -9.12
N MET A 26 12.66 -13.42 -8.05
CA MET A 26 12.13 -13.68 -6.71
C MET A 26 10.77 -13.00 -6.51
N LEU A 27 9.81 -13.80 -6.06
CA LEU A 27 8.48 -13.40 -5.63
C LEU A 27 8.40 -13.50 -4.11
N ILE A 28 7.68 -12.58 -3.48
CA ILE A 28 7.37 -12.65 -2.04
C ILE A 28 6.44 -13.85 -1.79
N ASP A 29 6.74 -14.62 -0.76
CA ASP A 29 5.91 -15.76 -0.35
C ASP A 29 4.58 -15.31 0.26
N SER A 30 3.53 -16.11 0.06
CA SER A 30 2.16 -15.78 0.46
C SER A 30 1.95 -15.64 1.97
N LEU A 31 2.79 -16.26 2.80
CA LEU A 31 2.71 -16.06 4.26
C LEU A 31 3.48 -14.80 4.70
N SER A 32 4.31 -14.25 3.82
CA SER A 32 5.13 -13.06 4.09
C SER A 32 4.45 -11.77 3.67
N ASP A 33 3.72 -11.76 2.54
CA ASP A 33 2.96 -10.59 2.05
C ASP A 33 1.60 -10.38 2.76
N SER A 34 1.15 -11.34 3.58
CA SER A 34 -0.15 -11.34 4.24
C SER A 34 -0.11 -10.95 5.73
N THR A 35 0.94 -10.24 6.16
CA THR A 35 1.17 -9.93 7.58
C THR A 35 0.53 -8.61 8.03
N ILE A 36 0.57 -7.56 7.21
CA ILE A 36 0.13 -6.19 7.57
C ILE A 36 -0.93 -5.58 6.63
N TYR A 37 -1.54 -6.40 5.76
CA TYR A 37 -2.53 -5.94 4.77
C TYR A 37 -3.80 -5.29 5.36
N MET A 38 -4.04 -5.44 6.68
CA MET A 38 -5.10 -4.72 7.39
C MET A 38 -4.93 -3.21 7.31
N ALA A 39 -3.70 -2.72 7.35
CA ALA A 39 -3.42 -1.29 7.17
C ALA A 39 -3.81 -0.83 5.75
N TYR A 40 -3.61 -1.68 4.74
CA TYR A 40 -4.05 -1.38 3.38
C TYR A 40 -5.57 -1.25 3.27
N TYR A 41 -6.35 -2.04 4.02
CA TYR A 41 -7.81 -1.94 3.99
C TYR A 41 -8.35 -0.55 4.36
N THR A 42 -7.65 0.19 5.24
CA THR A 42 -8.11 1.52 5.66
C THR A 42 -8.11 2.52 4.50
N ILE A 43 -7.27 2.31 3.49
CA ILE A 43 -7.16 3.20 2.32
C ILE A 43 -7.66 2.56 1.01
N ALA A 44 -7.87 1.24 0.98
CA ALA A 44 -8.21 0.49 -0.22
C ALA A 44 -9.46 1.03 -0.92
N HIS A 45 -10.48 1.44 -0.16
CA HIS A 45 -11.73 1.95 -0.73
C HIS A 45 -11.54 3.22 -1.56
N PHE A 46 -10.51 4.03 -1.30
CA PHE A 46 -10.18 5.17 -2.16
C PHE A 46 -9.55 4.76 -3.49
N ILE A 47 -8.74 3.71 -3.48
CA ILE A 47 -7.97 3.24 -4.64
C ILE A 47 -8.83 2.38 -5.56
N HIS A 48 -9.78 1.64 -4.98
CA HIS A 48 -10.61 0.64 -5.67
C HIS A 48 -12.00 1.15 -6.03
N THR A 49 -12.35 2.40 -5.71
CA THR A 49 -13.67 2.98 -6.05
C THR A 49 -13.53 3.98 -7.19
N SER A 50 -14.30 3.79 -8.26
CA SER A 50 -14.33 4.71 -9.40
C SER A 50 -14.97 6.06 -9.03
N PRO A 51 -14.76 7.13 -9.83
CA PRO A 51 -15.42 8.42 -9.61
C PRO A 51 -16.95 8.34 -9.54
N GLU A 52 -17.58 7.35 -10.18
CA GLU A 52 -19.02 7.09 -10.11
C GLU A 52 -19.45 6.24 -8.90
N GLY A 53 -18.53 5.94 -7.98
CA GLY A 53 -18.81 5.18 -6.76
C GLY A 53 -18.85 3.66 -6.94
N LYS A 54 -18.30 3.11 -8.04
CA LYS A 54 -18.29 1.66 -8.28
C LYS A 54 -17.00 1.02 -7.78
N LEU A 55 -17.12 -0.04 -6.98
CA LEU A 55 -15.98 -0.84 -6.55
C LEU A 55 -15.40 -1.67 -7.71
N ARG A 56 -14.08 -1.66 -7.85
CA ARG A 56 -13.26 -2.40 -8.81
C ARG A 56 -12.14 -3.08 -8.03
N LEU A 57 -11.83 -4.34 -8.32
CA LEU A 57 -10.86 -5.09 -7.51
C LEU A 57 -9.44 -5.13 -8.08
N ASP A 58 -9.27 -4.72 -9.34
CA ASP A 58 -7.99 -4.83 -10.05
C ASP A 58 -7.09 -3.60 -9.88
N GLY A 59 -7.62 -2.49 -9.35
CA GLY A 59 -6.88 -1.24 -9.17
C GLY A 59 -6.38 -0.62 -10.49
N ARG A 60 -6.99 -0.96 -11.63
CA ARG A 60 -6.52 -0.53 -12.98
C ARG A 60 -7.30 0.64 -13.57
N HIS A 61 -8.24 1.18 -12.81
CA HIS A 61 -9.17 2.21 -13.28
C HIS A 61 -8.96 3.50 -12.52
N ASP A 62 -9.45 4.60 -13.10
CA ASP A 62 -9.57 5.87 -12.41
C ASP A 62 -10.33 5.68 -11.09
N ASN A 63 -9.89 6.40 -10.07
CA ASN A 63 -10.40 6.28 -8.72
C ASN A 63 -10.82 7.62 -8.13
N VAL A 64 -11.54 7.59 -7.01
CA VAL A 64 -12.10 8.78 -6.35
C VAL A 64 -11.07 9.81 -5.90
N LEU A 65 -9.79 9.45 -5.81
CA LEU A 65 -8.70 10.38 -5.47
C LEU A 65 -7.87 10.81 -6.70
N GLY A 66 -8.13 10.26 -7.87
CA GLY A 66 -7.34 10.55 -9.07
C GLY A 66 -5.86 10.17 -8.95
N VAL A 67 -5.52 9.21 -8.09
CA VAL A 67 -4.13 8.76 -7.85
C VAL A 67 -3.76 7.63 -8.79
N THR A 68 -2.48 7.53 -9.16
CA THR A 68 -1.98 6.41 -9.98
C THR A 68 -1.07 5.49 -9.16
N PRO A 69 -0.86 4.22 -9.56
CA PRO A 69 0.01 3.29 -8.85
C PRO A 69 1.44 3.81 -8.63
N GLU A 70 1.96 4.59 -9.59
CA GLU A 70 3.32 5.16 -9.55
C GLU A 70 3.49 6.21 -8.44
N MET A 71 2.40 6.79 -7.95
CA MET A 71 2.41 7.75 -6.84
C MET A 71 2.55 7.07 -5.47
N PHE A 72 2.45 5.74 -5.39
CA PHE A 72 2.60 4.98 -4.14
C PHE A 72 4.06 4.58 -3.90
N THR A 73 4.90 5.58 -3.66
CA THR A 73 6.31 5.40 -3.28
C THR A 73 6.46 5.20 -1.78
N ASP A 74 7.69 4.93 -1.32
CA ASP A 74 8.02 4.82 0.11
C ASP A 74 7.60 6.07 0.88
N GLU A 75 7.78 7.28 0.32
CA GLU A 75 7.36 8.54 0.93
C GLU A 75 5.85 8.62 1.13
N THR A 76 5.07 8.11 0.18
CA THR A 76 3.60 8.04 0.31
C THR A 76 3.22 7.13 1.48
N PHE A 77 3.80 5.93 1.57
CA PHE A 77 3.48 5.00 2.66
C PHE A 77 4.02 5.47 4.01
N ASP A 78 5.21 6.08 4.05
CA ASP A 78 5.80 6.67 5.25
C ASP A 78 4.92 7.81 5.79
N TYR A 79 4.37 8.66 4.93
CA TYR A 79 3.44 9.71 5.36
C TYR A 79 2.12 9.11 5.85
N VAL A 80 1.47 8.26 5.04
CA VAL A 80 0.14 7.72 5.34
C VAL A 80 0.16 6.89 6.62
N PHE A 81 1.11 5.96 6.76
CA PHE A 81 1.12 4.98 7.85
C PHE A 81 2.02 5.38 9.03
N LEU A 82 3.09 6.14 8.83
CA LEU A 82 4.03 6.51 9.90
C LEU A 82 3.99 8.01 10.26
N GLY A 83 3.43 8.86 9.41
CA GLY A 83 3.38 10.31 9.63
C GLY A 83 4.69 11.01 9.45
N LYS A 84 5.59 10.44 8.67
CA LYS A 84 6.86 11.07 8.33
C LYS A 84 6.68 11.98 7.12
N GLY A 85 7.24 13.19 7.21
CA GLY A 85 7.11 14.21 6.16
C GLY A 85 5.79 14.98 6.23
N THR A 86 5.46 15.69 5.16
CA THR A 86 4.24 16.49 5.01
C THR A 86 3.56 16.20 3.65
N PRO A 87 2.27 16.52 3.47
CA PRO A 87 1.62 16.38 2.16
C PRO A 87 2.39 17.09 1.04
N GLU A 88 2.95 18.26 1.32
CA GLU A 88 3.75 19.04 0.37
C GLU A 88 5.02 18.30 -0.02
N SER A 89 5.72 17.67 0.92
CA SER A 89 6.94 16.92 0.62
C SER A 89 6.66 15.68 -0.22
N VAL A 90 5.57 14.96 0.07
CA VAL A 90 5.17 13.79 -0.73
C VAL A 90 4.78 14.22 -2.14
N HIS A 91 3.95 15.26 -2.26
CA HIS A 91 3.54 15.81 -3.55
C HIS A 91 4.74 16.24 -4.40
N ALA A 92 5.74 16.89 -3.79
CA ALA A 92 6.94 17.30 -4.49
C ALA A 92 7.77 16.13 -5.05
N VAL A 93 7.72 14.96 -4.43
CA VAL A 93 8.48 13.76 -4.84
C VAL A 93 7.78 13.01 -5.96
N ASN A 94 6.48 12.76 -5.86
CA ASN A 94 5.76 11.82 -6.73
C ASN A 94 4.46 12.37 -7.32
N GLY A 95 4.10 13.62 -7.05
CA GLY A 95 2.90 14.26 -7.58
C GLY A 95 1.58 13.83 -6.91
N LEU A 96 1.60 13.03 -5.84
CA LEU A 96 0.40 12.64 -5.10
C LEU A 96 -0.38 13.89 -4.65
N PRO A 97 -1.68 14.02 -4.94
CA PRO A 97 -2.48 15.14 -4.45
C PRO A 97 -2.42 15.24 -2.93
N MET A 98 -2.16 16.44 -2.40
CA MET A 98 -2.00 16.65 -0.96
C MET A 98 -3.25 16.23 -0.17
N ASP A 99 -4.43 16.53 -0.71
CA ASP A 99 -5.70 16.14 -0.11
C ASP A 99 -5.91 14.62 -0.10
N ALA A 100 -5.43 13.91 -1.12
CA ALA A 100 -5.43 12.45 -1.16
C ALA A 100 -4.55 11.87 -0.07
N ALA A 101 -3.33 12.41 0.12
CA ALA A 101 -2.43 12.02 1.18
C ALA A 101 -3.06 12.19 2.57
N GLU A 102 -3.62 13.37 2.84
CA GLU A 102 -4.27 13.69 4.11
C GLU A 102 -5.49 12.82 4.39
N LYS A 103 -6.34 12.58 3.39
CA LYS A 103 -7.52 11.69 3.50
C LYS A 103 -7.10 10.26 3.87
N MET A 104 -6.11 9.72 3.17
CA MET A 104 -5.59 8.37 3.44
C MET A 104 -5.02 8.25 4.85
N ARG A 105 -4.22 9.24 5.28
CA ARG A 105 -3.67 9.28 6.64
C ARG A 105 -4.77 9.36 7.71
N ARG A 106 -5.79 10.20 7.50
CA ARG A 106 -6.91 10.34 8.43
C ARG A 106 -7.68 9.03 8.57
N GLU A 107 -7.95 8.33 7.47
CA GLU A 107 -8.61 7.03 7.53
C GLU A 107 -7.78 5.99 8.28
N PHE A 108 -6.49 5.88 7.99
CA PHE A 108 -5.62 4.97 8.72
C PHE A 108 -5.58 5.25 10.22
N THR A 109 -5.36 6.51 10.60
CA THR A 109 -5.26 6.91 12.02
C THR A 109 -6.59 6.83 12.78
N PHE A 110 -7.72 6.79 12.07
CA PHE A 110 -9.03 6.57 12.68
C PHE A 110 -9.32 5.08 12.92
N TRP A 111 -9.07 4.22 11.93
CA TRP A 111 -9.44 2.80 11.99
C TRP A 111 -8.40 1.89 12.66
N TYR A 112 -7.14 2.30 12.73
CA TYR A 112 -6.07 1.51 13.33
C TYR A 112 -5.86 1.92 14.80
N PRO A 113 -5.54 1.00 15.74
CA PRO A 113 -5.11 -0.39 15.54
C PRO A 113 -6.23 -1.39 15.24
N VAL A 114 -5.88 -2.61 14.82
CA VAL A 114 -6.83 -3.71 14.61
C VAL A 114 -7.40 -4.16 15.95
N ASP A 115 -8.71 -3.98 16.16
CA ASP A 115 -9.41 -4.38 17.40
C ASP A 115 -9.43 -5.90 17.61
N LEU A 116 -9.62 -6.65 16.53
CA LEU A 116 -9.71 -8.11 16.52
C LEU A 116 -9.21 -8.67 15.18
N ARG A 117 -8.40 -9.74 15.23
CA ARG A 117 -7.82 -10.42 14.06
C ARG A 117 -8.02 -11.92 14.13
#